data_AF-A0AAW1NJF2-F1
#
_entry.id   AF-A0AAW1NJF2-F1
#
_cell.length_a   1.000
_cell.length_b   1.000
_cell.length_c   1.000
_cell.angle_alpha   90.00
_cell.angle_beta   90.00
_cell.angle_gamma   90.00
#
_symmetry.space_group_name_H-M   'P 1'
#
loop_
_entity.id
_entity.type
_entity.pdbx_description
1 polymer ?
#
loop_
_entity_poly.entity_id
_entity_poly.type
_entity_poly.pdbx_seq_one_letter_code
_entity_poly.pdbx_strand_id
1 'polypeptide(L)'
;MVSLCQELELDMKETKEQVVIGSHSKDVSNFLMTEEHADHDELYQDIMTYQRISVTRRGRMTDRKEGLKEVKPTCRTTQMRKTARTNEEAPNIIRVNCYNCNEEDHIATGWTRPRRPRGSRYPCDSTEHL
;
A
#
# COMPACT_ATOMS: atom_id res chain seq x y z
N MET A 1 -26.81 11.28 8.41
CA MET A 1 -26.03 12.53 8.33
C MET A 1 -26.81 13.56 7.52
N VAL A 2 -27.09 13.33 6.23
CA VAL A 2 -27.99 14.20 5.44
C VAL A 2 -29.38 14.33 6.09
N SER A 3 -29.97 13.23 6.55
CA SER A 3 -31.28 13.23 7.24
C SER A 3 -31.28 14.07 8.53
N LEU A 4 -30.15 14.13 9.25
CA LEU A 4 -30.04 14.93 10.47
C LEU A 4 -29.92 16.43 10.14
N CYS A 5 -29.21 16.77 9.07
CA CYS A 5 -29.15 18.15 8.56
C CYS A 5 -30.51 18.63 8.07
N GLN A 6 -31.31 17.72 7.48
CA GLN A 6 -32.67 18.00 7.06
C GLN A 6 -33.62 18.23 8.24
N GLU A 7 -33.50 17.43 9.31
CA GLU A 7 -34.25 17.64 10.57
C GLU A 7 -33.89 18.97 11.27
N LEU A 8 -32.67 19.48 11.04
CA LEU A 8 -32.21 20.77 11.55
C LEU A 8 -32.54 21.94 10.61
N GLU A 9 -33.26 21.68 9.52
CA GLU A 9 -33.65 22.67 8.49
C GLU A 9 -32.47 23.51 7.97
N LEU A 10 -31.30 22.89 7.84
CA LEU A 10 -30.10 23.56 7.32
C LEU A 10 -30.24 23.83 5.82
N ASP A 11 -29.74 24.98 5.38
CA ASP A 11 -29.66 25.28 3.95
C ASP A 11 -28.83 24.21 3.21
N MET A 12 -29.07 24.04 1.91
CA MET A 12 -28.40 23.02 1.12
C MET A 12 -26.88 23.22 1.09
N LYS A 13 -26.44 24.48 1.06
CA LYS A 13 -25.02 24.82 1.13
C LYS A 13 -24.40 24.42 2.46
N GLU A 14 -25.10 24.68 3.56
CA GLU A 14 -24.64 24.34 4.91
C GLU A 14 -24.67 22.83 5.14
N THR A 15 -25.69 22.14 4.64
CA THR A 15 -25.78 20.68 4.65
C THR A 15 -24.60 20.05 3.92
N LYS A 16 -24.25 20.56 2.74
CA LYS A 16 -23.06 20.12 2.00
C LYS A 16 -21.78 20.35 2.78
N GLU A 17 -21.63 21.52 3.39
CA GLU A 17 -20.47 21.84 4.21
C GLU A 17 -20.32 20.85 5.36
N GLN A 18 -21.40 20.58 6.10
CA GLN A 18 -21.41 19.60 7.19
C GLN A 18 -21.09 18.18 6.70
N VAL A 19 -21.69 17.75 5.58
CA VAL A 19 -21.41 16.45 4.96
C VAL A 19 -19.93 16.34 4.60
N VAL A 20 -19.36 17.38 4.02
CA VAL A 20 -17.94 17.38 3.62
C VAL A 20 -17.02 17.39 4.83
N ILE A 21 -17.31 18.19 5.86
CA ILE A 21 -16.55 18.21 7.12
C ILE A 21 -16.52 16.82 7.77
N GLY A 22 -17.65 16.12 7.81
CA GLY A 22 -17.73 14.77 8.39
C GLY A 22 -17.29 13.64 7.45
N SER A 23 -17.01 13.94 6.18
CA SER A 23 -16.58 12.93 5.22
C SER A 23 -15.10 12.58 5.40
N HIS A 24 -14.78 11.29 5.46
CA HIS A 24 -13.40 10.81 5.63
C HIS A 24 -12.62 10.74 4.30
N SER A 25 -13.30 10.83 3.16
CA SER A 25 -12.70 10.65 1.84
C SER A 25 -12.64 11.99 1.12
N LYS A 26 -11.41 12.45 0.87
CA LYS A 26 -11.15 13.69 0.12
C LYS A 26 -11.78 13.69 -1.27
N ASP A 27 -11.83 12.52 -1.91
CA ASP A 27 -12.39 12.39 -3.25
C ASP A 27 -13.92 12.53 -3.25
N VAL A 28 -14.59 12.08 -2.17
CA VAL A 28 -16.03 12.35 -1.96
C VAL A 28 -16.23 13.85 -1.74
N SER A 29 -15.42 14.45 -0.87
CA SER A 29 -15.51 15.88 -0.57
C SER A 29 -15.41 16.74 -1.84
N ASN A 30 -14.42 16.44 -2.69
CA ASN A 30 -14.20 17.16 -3.94
C ASN A 30 -15.36 16.98 -4.91
N PHE A 31 -15.86 15.74 -5.05
CA PHE A 31 -16.97 15.43 -5.94
C PHE A 31 -18.23 16.22 -5.54
N LEU A 32 -18.63 16.15 -4.27
CA LEU A 32 -19.82 16.85 -3.74
C LEU A 32 -19.70 18.38 -3.80
N MET A 33 -18.49 18.93 -3.73
CA MET A 33 -18.24 20.36 -3.83
C MET A 33 -18.20 20.88 -5.26
N THR A 34 -18.00 20.01 -6.25
CA THR A 34 -17.92 20.40 -7.66
C THR A 34 -19.30 20.42 -8.32
N GLU A 35 -20.20 19.52 -7.94
CA GLU A 35 -21.56 19.47 -8.49
C GLU A 35 -22.51 20.37 -7.72
N GLU A 36 -23.42 21.07 -8.42
CA GLU A 36 -24.54 21.76 -7.79
C GLU A 36 -25.67 20.76 -7.55
N HIS A 37 -26.36 20.87 -6.41
CA HIS A 37 -27.45 19.96 -6.07
C HIS A 37 -28.64 20.82 -5.67
N ALA A 38 -29.81 20.54 -6.24
CA ALA A 38 -31.03 21.32 -6.03
C ALA A 38 -31.73 20.94 -4.73
N ASP A 39 -31.64 19.67 -4.33
CA ASP A 39 -32.35 19.10 -3.20
C ASP A 39 -31.53 18.04 -2.45
N HIS A 40 -31.94 17.75 -1.22
CA HIS A 40 -31.26 16.79 -0.36
C HIS A 40 -31.28 15.35 -0.89
N ASP A 41 -32.29 14.99 -1.71
CA ASP A 41 -32.40 13.63 -2.27
C ASP A 41 -31.36 13.42 -3.37
N GLU A 42 -31.14 14.42 -4.22
CA GLU A 42 -30.06 14.43 -5.21
C GLU A 42 -28.69 14.25 -4.52
N LEU A 43 -28.40 15.04 -3.48
CA LEU A 43 -27.17 14.90 -2.69
C LEU A 43 -27.01 13.52 -2.08
N TYR A 44 -28.09 12.95 -1.57
CA TYR A 44 -28.05 11.60 -1.03
C TYR A 44 -27.76 10.56 -2.12
N GLN A 45 -28.39 10.68 -3.29
CA GLN A 45 -28.16 9.80 -4.44
C GLN A 45 -26.72 9.85 -4.92
N ASP A 46 -26.10 11.03 -4.97
CA ASP A 46 -24.72 11.20 -5.41
C ASP A 46 -23.72 10.63 -4.41
N ILE A 47 -23.96 10.81 -3.11
CA ILE A 47 -23.17 10.15 -2.06
C ILE A 47 -23.24 8.62 -2.22
N MET A 48 -24.43 8.07 -2.44
CA MET A 48 -24.63 6.62 -2.60
C MET A 48 -23.99 6.09 -3.89
N THR A 49 -24.11 6.83 -4.99
CA THR A 49 -23.51 6.51 -6.28
C THR A 49 -21.99 6.49 -6.17
N TYR A 50 -21.42 7.52 -5.53
CA TYR A 50 -19.98 7.57 -5.28
C TYR A 50 -19.53 6.37 -4.43
N GLN A 51 -20.26 6.04 -3.35
CA GLN A 51 -19.92 4.88 -2.52
C GLN A 51 -19.89 3.58 -3.34
N ARG A 52 -20.89 3.35 -4.19
CA ARG A 52 -20.93 2.18 -5.09
C ARG A 52 -19.71 2.12 -6.01
N ILE A 53 -19.34 3.24 -6.61
CA ILE A 53 -18.16 3.34 -7.49
C ILE A 53 -16.88 3.10 -6.70
N SER A 54 -16.76 3.70 -5.51
CA SER A 54 -15.56 3.58 -4.66
C SER A 54 -15.32 2.14 -4.21
N VAL A 55 -16.37 1.39 -3.84
CA VAL A 55 -16.29 -0.03 -3.48
C VAL A 55 -15.82 -0.85 -4.67
N THR A 56 -16.39 -0.61 -5.86
CA THR A 56 -16.00 -1.30 -7.09
C THR A 56 -14.54 -1.03 -7.46
N ARG A 57 -14.08 0.22 -7.34
CA ARG A 57 -12.68 0.60 -7.57
C ARG A 57 -11.75 -0.06 -6.57
N ARG A 58 -12.12 -0.06 -5.29
CA ARG A 58 -11.36 -0.72 -4.22
C ARG A 58 -11.23 -2.21 -4.47
N GLY A 59 -12.30 -2.88 -4.90
CA GLY A 59 -12.28 -4.29 -5.29
C GLY A 59 -11.24 -4.61 -6.36
N ARG A 60 -11.19 -3.82 -7.44
CA ARG A 60 -10.18 -3.99 -8.49
C ARG A 60 -8.74 -3.79 -7.99
N MET A 61 -8.55 -2.87 -7.04
CA MET A 61 -7.23 -2.62 -6.44
C MET A 61 -6.81 -3.71 -5.45
N THR A 62 -7.76 -4.34 -4.75
CA THR A 62 -7.49 -5.49 -3.88
C THR A 62 -7.23 -6.76 -4.68
N ASP A 63 -7.95 -7.01 -5.77
CA ASP A 63 -7.70 -8.15 -6.67
C ASP A 63 -6.28 -8.13 -7.23
N ARG A 64 -5.79 -6.93 -7.59
CA ARG A 64 -4.39 -6.75 -8.00
C ARG A 64 -3.39 -7.06 -6.88
N LYS A 65 -3.77 -6.86 -5.62
CA LYS A 65 -2.95 -7.17 -4.44
C LYS A 65 -2.97 -8.67 -4.12
N GLU A 66 -4.08 -9.36 -4.38
CA GLU A 66 -4.19 -10.81 -4.19
C GLU A 66 -3.43 -11.59 -5.28
N GLY A 67 -3.37 -11.07 -6.50
CA GLY A 67 -2.45 -11.57 -7.53
C GLY A 67 -0.95 -11.36 -7.24
N LEU A 68 -0.59 -10.71 -6.12
CA LEU A 68 0.78 -10.46 -5.68
C LEU A 68 1.06 -11.01 -4.26
N LYS A 69 0.14 -11.78 -3.67
CA LYS A 69 0.32 -12.42 -2.35
C LYS A 69 0.90 -13.84 -2.45
N GLU A 70 1.98 -13.98 -3.20
CA GLU A 70 3.09 -14.88 -2.83
C GLU A 70 4.33 -14.00 -3.08
N VAL A 71 5.02 -13.47 -2.08
CA VAL A 71 5.85 -14.15 -1.09
C VAL A 71 6.12 -13.15 0.05
N LYS A 72 5.99 -13.59 1.32
CA LYS A 72 6.49 -12.81 2.47
C LYS A 72 8.02 -12.92 2.51
N PRO A 73 8.71 -11.85 2.94
CA PRO A 73 9.23 -11.98 4.30
C PRO A 73 8.87 -10.77 5.15
N THR A 74 8.35 -11.12 6.32
CA THR A 74 8.08 -10.24 7.45
C THR A 74 9.39 -9.69 7.99
N CYS A 75 9.61 -8.38 7.88
CA CYS A 75 10.50 -7.67 8.80
C CYS A 75 9.66 -7.11 9.96
N ARG A 76 9.60 -7.87 11.06
CA ARG A 76 9.17 -7.36 12.37
C ARG A 76 10.42 -6.86 13.08
N THR A 77 10.52 -5.56 13.28
CA THR A 77 11.50 -4.99 14.19
C THR A 77 11.06 -5.23 15.64
N THR A 78 12.05 -5.49 16.49
CA THR A 78 12.02 -5.54 17.96
C THR A 78 11.49 -6.82 18.60
N GLN A 79 12.41 -7.67 19.05
CA GLN A 79 12.72 -7.79 20.48
C GLN A 79 13.94 -8.71 20.71
N MET A 80 14.90 -8.23 21.48
CA MET A 80 15.94 -9.05 22.07
C MET A 80 15.29 -10.09 22.98
N ARG A 81 15.71 -11.36 22.87
CA ARG A 81 15.84 -12.25 24.03
C ARG A 81 16.73 -13.45 23.69
N LYS A 82 17.87 -13.49 24.38
CA LYS A 82 18.73 -14.67 24.53
C LYS A 82 17.89 -15.77 25.19
N THR A 83 17.87 -16.99 24.66
CA THR A 83 18.65 -18.15 25.18
C THR A 83 18.02 -19.48 24.76
N ALA A 84 18.92 -20.40 24.36
CA ALA A 84 18.94 -21.83 24.63
C ALA A 84 17.91 -22.80 23.98
N ARG A 85 18.44 -23.49 22.97
CA ARG A 85 18.55 -24.97 22.82
C ARG A 85 17.40 -25.80 22.22
N THR A 86 17.86 -26.61 21.24
CA THR A 86 17.48 -27.96 20.81
C THR A 86 16.12 -28.17 20.15
N ASN A 87 16.12 -28.26 18.82
CA ASN A 87 15.80 -29.52 18.14
C ASN A 87 16.27 -29.48 16.67
N GLU A 88 16.67 -30.66 16.21
CA GLU A 88 17.16 -31.00 14.88
C GLU A 88 16.10 -30.69 13.81
N GLU A 89 16.35 -29.70 12.95
CA GLU A 89 15.78 -29.57 11.62
C GLU A 89 16.79 -28.78 10.79
N ALA A 90 17.29 -29.39 9.72
CA ALA A 90 18.30 -28.80 8.85
C ALA A 90 17.83 -27.39 8.40
N PRO A 91 18.57 -26.31 8.73
CA PRO A 91 18.18 -25.01 8.23
C PRO A 91 18.34 -25.05 6.71
N ASN A 92 17.26 -24.75 6.00
CA ASN A 92 17.34 -24.33 4.60
C ASN A 92 18.09 -22.99 4.58
N ILE A 93 19.43 -23.08 4.66
CA ILE A 93 20.32 -21.93 4.57
C ILE A 93 20.24 -21.49 3.11
N ILE A 94 19.34 -20.55 2.85
CA ILE A 94 19.38 -19.76 1.63
C ILE A 94 20.73 -19.04 1.66
N ARG A 95 21.70 -19.55 0.91
CA ARG A 95 22.99 -18.89 0.74
C ARG A 95 22.72 -17.62 -0.05
N VAL A 96 22.72 -16.48 0.63
CA VAL A 96 22.53 -15.18 -0.01
C VAL A 96 23.89 -14.60 -0.31
N ASN A 97 24.21 -14.47 -1.59
CA ASN A 97 25.42 -13.80 -2.05
C ASN A 97 25.24 -12.27 -2.02
N CYS A 98 26.30 -11.55 -1.69
CA CYS A 98 26.32 -10.10 -1.75
C CYS A 98 26.13 -9.61 -3.18
N TYR A 99 25.11 -8.79 -3.43
CA TYR A 99 24.86 -8.14 -4.73
C TYR A 99 25.93 -7.15 -5.19
N ASN A 100 27.02 -6.97 -4.44
CA ASN A 100 28.14 -6.12 -4.80
C ASN A 100 29.47 -6.89 -5.01
N CYS A 101 29.66 -8.08 -4.42
CA CYS A 101 30.88 -8.87 -4.62
C CYS A 101 30.63 -10.36 -4.95
N ASN A 102 29.40 -10.84 -4.81
CA ASN A 102 28.96 -12.23 -4.95
C ASN A 102 29.47 -13.21 -3.88
N GLU A 103 29.99 -12.72 -2.75
CA GLU A 103 30.44 -13.57 -1.62
C GLU A 103 29.28 -13.87 -0.66
N GLU A 104 29.31 -15.02 0.03
CA GLU A 104 28.24 -15.52 0.92
C GLU A 104 28.34 -15.00 2.38
N ASP A 105 29.39 -14.24 2.72
CA ASP A 105 29.70 -13.82 4.10
C ASP A 105 28.88 -12.60 4.57
N HIS A 106 28.36 -11.80 3.64
CA HIS A 106 27.63 -10.58 3.96
C HIS A 106 26.63 -10.20 2.86
N ILE A 107 25.74 -9.27 3.19
CA ILE A 107 24.81 -8.66 2.24
C ILE A 107 25.33 -7.25 1.90
N ALA A 108 25.05 -6.75 0.69
CA ALA A 108 25.55 -5.46 0.17
C ALA A 108 25.27 -4.24 1.08
N THR A 109 24.34 -4.35 2.02
CA THR A 109 24.04 -3.33 3.05
C THR A 109 25.15 -3.17 4.08
N GLY A 110 25.93 -4.20 4.37
CA GLY A 110 27.06 -4.18 5.32
C GLY A 110 28.43 -3.97 4.67
N TRP A 111 28.48 -3.72 3.36
CA TRP A 111 29.72 -3.66 2.60
C TRP A 111 30.32 -2.25 2.58
N THR A 112 31.59 -2.14 2.94
CA THR A 112 32.32 -0.86 3.09
C THR A 112 33.04 -0.40 1.83
N ARG A 113 33.11 -1.22 0.76
CA ARG A 113 33.75 -0.83 -0.51
C ARG A 113 32.73 -0.19 -1.46
N PRO A 114 33.17 0.62 -2.44
CA PRO A 114 32.26 1.26 -3.39
C PRO A 114 31.36 0.26 -4.13
N ARG A 115 30.17 0.73 -4.48
CA ARG A 115 29.21 -0.04 -5.28
C ARG A 115 29.72 -0.22 -6.70
N ARG A 116 29.44 -1.37 -7.29
CA ARG A 116 29.73 -1.63 -8.70
C ARG A 116 28.99 -0.63 -9.60
N PRO A 117 29.59 -0.22 -10.73
CA PRO A 117 28.95 0.65 -11.70
C PRO A 117 27.70 -0.03 -12.29
N ARG A 118 26.65 0.77 -12.51
CA ARG A 118 25.39 0.30 -13.10
C ARG A 118 25.67 -0.29 -14.48
N GLY A 119 25.17 -1.50 -14.73
CA GLY A 119 25.36 -2.22 -16.00
C GLY A 119 26.61 -3.12 -16.06
N SER A 120 27.42 -3.20 -15.00
CA SER A 120 28.51 -4.17 -14.95
C SER A 120 27.99 -5.59 -14.71
N ARG A 121 28.41 -6.53 -15.58
CA ARG A 121 28.17 -7.97 -15.40
C ARG A 121 29.19 -8.55 -14.43
N TYR A 122 28.80 -9.59 -13.70
CA TYR A 122 29.75 -10.37 -12.91
C TYR A 122 30.74 -11.06 -13.86
N PRO A 123 32.03 -11.13 -13.53
CA PRO A 123 32.95 -11.97 -14.28
C PRO A 123 32.40 -13.40 -14.17
N CYS A 124 32.02 -13.94 -15.32
CA CYS A 124 31.58 -15.31 -15.48
C CYS A 124 32.53 -15.93 -16.50
N ASP A 125 32.88 -17.19 -16.28
CA ASP A 125 33.82 -17.92 -17.15
C ASP A 125 33.17 -18.36 -18.48
N SER A 126 31.98 -17.84 -18.78
CA SER A 126 31.21 -18.11 -19.99
C SER A 126 31.72 -17.22 -21.13
N THR A 127 32.23 -17.83 -22.20
CA THR A 127 32.71 -17.11 -23.39
C THR A 127 31.59 -16.57 -24.30
N GLU A 128 30.32 -16.78 -23.96
CA GLU A 128 29.18 -16.38 -24.79
C GLU A 128 28.37 -15.26 -24.17
N HIS A 129 28.90 -14.05 -24.27
CA HIS A 129 28.18 -12.83 -23.95
C HIS A 129 28.44 -11.76 -25.02
N LEU A 130 27.87 -11.97 -26.21
CA LEU A 130 27.74 -10.96 -27.27
C LEU A 130 26.81 -9.82 -26.82
#